data_AF-A0A5J6F8H0-F1
#
_entry.id   AF-A0A5J6F8H0-F1
#
_cell.length_a   1.000
_cell.length_b   1.000
_cell.length_c   1.000
_cell.angle_alpha   90.00
_cell.angle_beta   90.00
_cell.angle_gamma   90.00
#
_symmetry.space_group_name_H-M   'P 1'
#
loop_
_entity.id
_entity.type
_entity.pdbx_description
1 polymer ?
#
loop_
_entity_poly.entity_id
_entity_poly.type
_entity_poly.pdbx_seq_one_letter_code
_entity_poly.pdbx_strand_id
1 'polypeptide(L)'
;MPSYHEVMSTDLSALVTAADAWDALAGGLSATQDTYRSEVYDITLGPAWVGESADAARRLFGATLQEYATFCAQAEGVAVLLRDAHAQLVPLRSAVEAAAREAVAAGMAVSGQGRCRLDFGRLPEAQRTAALHDPGLPAVEQSWTDHIARAVEAVTTADTAFAAAVKGATATAGPAGT
;
A
#
# COMPACT_ATOMS: atom_id res chain seq x y z
N MET A 1 5.73 -3.21 -14.37
CA MET A 1 4.27 -3.09 -14.35
C MET A 1 3.70 -4.46 -14.07
N PRO A 2 2.90 -4.64 -13.00
CA PRO A 2 2.26 -5.93 -12.71
C PRO A 2 1.36 -6.35 -13.87
N SER A 3 1.26 -7.65 -14.08
CA SER A 3 0.32 -8.30 -14.98
C SER A 3 -1.08 -8.33 -14.38
N TYR A 4 -2.10 -8.53 -15.25
CA TYR A 4 -3.48 -8.76 -14.81
C TYR A 4 -3.57 -9.87 -13.75
N HIS A 5 -2.88 -11.00 -13.96
CA HIS A 5 -2.84 -12.09 -12.99
C HIS A 5 -2.29 -11.65 -11.63
N GLU A 6 -1.16 -10.94 -11.61
CA GLU A 6 -0.56 -10.46 -10.37
C GLU A 6 -1.53 -9.55 -9.59
N VAL A 7 -2.17 -8.57 -10.25
CA VAL A 7 -3.18 -7.70 -9.63
C VAL A 7 -4.35 -8.51 -9.05
N MET A 8 -4.81 -9.54 -9.76
CA MET A 8 -5.94 -10.36 -9.30
C MET A 8 -5.58 -11.31 -8.16
N SER A 9 -4.36 -11.83 -8.16
CA SER A 9 -3.87 -12.80 -7.16
C SER A 9 -3.32 -12.16 -5.89
N THR A 10 -3.02 -10.85 -5.92
CA THR A 10 -2.43 -10.16 -4.77
C THR A 10 -3.45 -10.05 -3.64
N ASP A 11 -3.03 -10.46 -2.44
CA ASP A 11 -3.79 -10.27 -1.22
C ASP A 11 -3.54 -8.87 -0.65
N LEU A 12 -4.48 -7.96 -0.88
CA LEU A 12 -4.41 -6.60 -0.35
C LEU A 12 -4.66 -6.54 1.17
N SER A 13 -5.24 -7.58 1.79
CA SER A 13 -5.50 -7.59 3.24
C SER A 13 -4.21 -7.59 4.08
N ALA A 14 -3.09 -7.98 3.47
CA ALA A 14 -1.75 -7.86 4.05
C ALA A 14 -1.40 -6.41 4.41
N LEU A 15 -1.93 -5.40 3.70
CA LEU A 15 -1.73 -3.98 4.02
C LEU A 15 -2.40 -3.60 5.35
N VAL A 16 -3.61 -4.10 5.60
CA VAL A 16 -4.32 -3.87 6.87
C VAL A 16 -3.61 -4.58 8.01
N THR A 17 -3.19 -5.83 7.78
CA THR A 17 -2.41 -6.59 8.77
C THR A 17 -1.11 -5.87 9.14
N ALA A 18 -0.41 -5.32 8.15
CA ALA A 18 0.78 -4.53 8.39
C ALA A 18 0.47 -3.23 9.15
N ALA A 19 -0.62 -2.54 8.83
CA ALA A 19 -1.04 -1.34 9.55
C ALA A 19 -1.31 -1.62 11.03
N ASP A 20 -1.99 -2.72 11.33
CA ASP A 20 -2.29 -3.12 12.71
C ASP A 20 -1.01 -3.45 13.50
N ALA A 21 0.00 -4.02 12.84
CA ALA A 21 1.31 -4.23 13.46
C ALA A 21 2.04 -2.91 13.78
N TRP A 22 1.91 -1.89 12.92
CA TRP A 22 2.46 -0.56 13.17
C TRP A 22 1.74 0.17 14.30
N ASP A 23 0.41 0.04 14.41
CA ASP A 23 -0.34 0.57 15.57
C ASP A 23 0.08 -0.13 16.87
N ALA A 24 0.27 -1.46 16.84
CA ALA A 24 0.76 -2.19 17.99
C ALA A 24 2.17 -1.72 18.42
N LEU A 25 3.04 -1.42 17.45
CA LEU A 25 4.35 -0.83 17.72
C LEU A 25 4.22 0.56 18.34
N ALA A 26 3.35 1.43 17.81
CA ALA A 26 3.08 2.75 18.38
C ALA A 26 2.61 2.65 19.84
N GLY A 27 1.65 1.76 20.12
CA GLY A 27 1.18 1.49 21.48
C GLY A 27 2.30 1.01 22.41
N GLY A 28 3.16 0.11 21.93
CA GLY A 28 4.32 -0.36 22.69
C GLY A 28 5.35 0.73 22.98
N LEU A 29 5.60 1.63 22.02
CA LEU A 29 6.48 2.79 22.18
C LEU A 29 5.90 3.78 23.19
N SER A 30 4.60 4.07 23.11
CA SER A 30 3.91 4.95 24.06
C SER A 30 3.97 4.38 25.49
N ALA A 31 3.70 3.09 25.67
CA ALA A 31 3.84 2.45 26.99
C ALA A 31 5.28 2.53 27.51
N THR A 32 6.27 2.29 26.64
CA THR A 32 7.69 2.40 27.01
C THR A 32 8.07 3.83 27.38
N GLN A 33 7.55 4.83 26.66
CA GLN A 33 7.75 6.24 26.94
C GLN A 33 7.19 6.60 28.32
N ASP A 34 6.00 6.12 28.66
CA ASP A 34 5.35 6.37 29.95
C ASP A 34 6.15 5.77 31.11
N THR A 35 6.64 4.54 30.95
CA THR A 35 7.55 3.90 31.90
C THR A 35 8.85 4.69 32.02
N TYR A 36 9.48 5.06 30.91
CA TYR A 36 10.72 5.85 30.93
C TYR A 36 10.54 7.20 31.61
N ARG A 37 9.42 7.88 31.35
CA ARG A 37 9.08 9.16 32.00
C ARG A 37 8.98 8.99 33.50
N SER A 38 8.18 8.03 33.95
CA SER A 38 7.90 7.84 35.38
C SER A 38 9.07 7.23 36.16
N GLU A 39 9.79 6.27 35.59
CA GLU A 39 10.82 5.50 36.30
C GLU A 39 12.24 6.05 36.11
N VAL A 40 12.50 6.85 35.07
CA VAL A 40 13.82 7.42 34.80
C VAL A 40 13.78 8.94 34.89
N TYR A 41 12.99 9.59 34.05
CA TYR A 41 13.00 11.05 33.92
C TYR A 41 12.57 11.74 35.22
N ASP A 42 11.38 11.40 35.74
CA ASP A 42 10.79 12.08 36.90
C ASP A 42 11.55 11.78 38.21
N ILE A 43 11.99 10.54 38.41
CA ILE A 43 12.77 10.15 39.59
C ILE A 43 14.12 10.87 39.59
N THR A 44 14.82 10.85 38.46
CA THR A 44 16.18 11.38 38.39
C THR A 44 16.20 12.90 38.47
N LEU A 45 15.17 13.57 37.97
CA LEU A 45 15.09 15.03 37.94
C LEU A 45 14.29 15.65 39.09
N GLY A 46 14.07 14.86 40.14
CA GLY A 46 13.53 15.34 41.41
C GLY A 46 14.43 16.38 42.09
N PRO A 47 13.91 17.11 43.10
CA PRO A 47 14.58 18.27 43.69
C PRO A 47 15.88 17.96 44.44
N ALA A 48 16.20 16.68 44.64
CA ALA A 48 17.36 16.24 45.43
C ALA A 48 18.68 16.25 44.64
N TRP A 49 18.65 16.21 43.31
CA TRP A 49 19.86 16.21 42.47
C TRP A 49 19.98 17.51 41.68
N VAL A 50 21.05 18.28 41.92
CA VAL A 50 21.29 19.61 41.34
C VAL A 50 22.73 19.78 40.85
N GLY A 51 22.96 20.79 40.01
CA GLY A 51 24.27 21.12 39.43
C GLY A 51 24.43 20.66 37.98
N GLU A 52 25.61 20.89 37.40
CA GLU A 52 25.85 20.70 35.96
C GLU A 52 25.56 19.27 35.47
N SER A 53 25.85 18.26 36.30
CA SER A 53 25.55 16.86 35.96
C SER A 53 24.04 16.59 35.89
N ALA A 54 23.24 17.22 36.75
CA ALA A 54 21.78 17.12 36.72
C ALA A 54 21.21 17.80 35.47
N ASP A 55 21.76 18.96 35.09
CA ASP A 55 21.36 19.67 33.87
C ASP A 55 21.70 18.87 32.59
N ALA A 56 22.88 18.23 32.56
CA ALA A 56 23.26 17.35 31.46
C ALA A 56 22.33 16.13 31.34
N ALA A 57 22.00 15.48 32.45
CA ALA A 57 21.06 14.38 32.49
C ALA A 57 19.65 14.81 32.06
N ARG A 58 19.19 15.99 32.48
CA ARG A 58 17.89 16.54 32.07
C ARG A 58 17.75 16.68 30.57
N ARG A 59 18.81 17.17 29.90
CA ARG A 59 18.84 17.30 28.44
C ARG A 59 18.81 15.92 27.77
N LEU A 60 19.65 14.99 28.22
CA LEU A 60 19.75 13.66 27.65
C LEU A 60 18.42 12.90 27.75
N PHE A 61 17.84 12.80 28.95
CA PHE A 61 16.60 12.06 29.15
C PHE A 61 15.40 12.74 28.49
N GLY A 62 15.40 14.08 28.44
CA GLY A 62 14.40 14.84 27.68
C GLY A 62 14.48 14.54 26.18
N ALA A 63 15.69 14.45 25.61
CA ALA A 63 15.88 14.06 24.22
C ALA A 63 15.37 12.64 23.96
N THR A 64 15.69 11.68 24.83
CA THR A 64 15.17 10.30 24.71
C THR A 64 13.64 10.23 24.77
N LEU A 65 13.00 11.01 25.65
CA LEU A 65 11.53 11.10 25.69
C LEU A 65 10.94 11.65 24.38
N GLN A 66 11.62 12.61 23.78
CA GLN A 66 11.21 13.20 22.50
C GLN A 66 11.41 12.23 21.34
N GLU A 67 12.46 11.42 21.37
CA GLU A 67 12.68 10.34 20.40
C GLU A 67 11.55 9.32 20.44
N TYR A 68 11.13 8.87 21.63
CA TYR A 68 9.96 7.99 21.77
C TYR A 68 8.68 8.58 21.17
N ALA A 69 8.39 9.86 21.47
CA ALA A 69 7.22 10.54 20.91
C ALA A 69 7.29 10.60 19.38
N THR A 70 8.48 10.89 18.85
CA THR A 70 8.72 10.97 17.40
C THR A 70 8.52 9.61 16.74
N PHE A 71 9.05 8.53 17.30
CA PHE A 71 8.87 7.18 16.77
C PHE A 71 7.42 6.70 16.87
N CYS A 72 6.70 7.06 17.93
CA CYS A 72 5.26 6.77 18.06
C CYS A 72 4.47 7.42 16.90
N ALA A 73 4.66 8.72 16.70
CA ALA A 73 3.99 9.45 15.62
C ALA A 73 4.36 8.92 14.22
N GLN A 74 5.62 8.50 14.02
CA GLN A 74 6.04 7.86 12.77
C GLN A 74 5.34 6.52 12.55
N ALA A 75 5.27 5.67 13.58
CA ALA A 75 4.60 4.38 13.50
C ALA A 75 3.11 4.53 13.16
N GLU A 76 2.41 5.45 13.82
CA GLU A 76 1.01 5.81 13.51
C GLU A 76 0.87 6.32 12.07
N GLY A 77 1.79 7.19 11.62
CA GLY A 77 1.80 7.70 10.26
C GLY A 77 1.94 6.60 9.21
N VAL A 78 2.81 5.60 9.44
CA VAL A 78 2.96 4.46 8.53
C VAL A 78 1.70 3.59 8.54
N ALA A 79 1.07 3.36 9.69
CA ALA A 79 -0.18 2.62 9.78
C ALA A 79 -1.31 3.29 8.97
N VAL A 80 -1.45 4.61 9.07
CA VAL A 80 -2.41 5.39 8.28
C VAL A 80 -2.14 5.24 6.78
N LEU A 81 -0.88 5.42 6.35
CA LEU A 81 -0.51 5.28 4.94
C LEU A 81 -0.86 3.90 4.38
N LEU A 82 -0.62 2.83 5.13
CA LEU A 82 -0.96 1.46 4.73
C LEU A 82 -2.47 1.25 4.58
N ARG A 83 -3.28 1.83 5.47
CA ARG A 83 -4.75 1.78 5.37
C ARG A 83 -5.28 2.57 4.19
N ASP A 84 -4.71 3.74 3.93
CA ASP A 84 -5.06 4.56 2.76
C ASP A 84 -4.73 3.82 1.46
N ALA A 85 -3.59 3.13 1.40
CA ALA A 85 -3.23 2.30 0.26
C ALA A 85 -4.24 1.18 0.04
N HIS A 86 -4.62 0.47 1.11
CA HIS A 86 -5.66 -0.56 1.02
C HIS A 86 -6.99 0.01 0.51
N ALA A 87 -7.44 1.15 1.06
CA ALA A 87 -8.67 1.81 0.66
C ALA A 87 -8.68 2.27 -0.80
N GLN A 88 -7.52 2.63 -1.36
CA GLN A 88 -7.39 3.03 -2.77
C GLN A 88 -7.20 1.85 -3.73
N LEU A 89 -6.40 0.85 -3.35
CA LEU A 89 -6.09 -0.28 -4.23
C LEU A 89 -7.26 -1.26 -4.38
N VAL A 90 -8.09 -1.45 -3.34
CA VAL A 90 -9.23 -2.36 -3.41
C VAL A 90 -10.25 -1.97 -4.49
N PRO A 91 -10.74 -0.71 -4.56
CA PRO A 91 -11.60 -0.27 -5.66
C PRO A 91 -10.95 -0.40 -7.03
N LEU A 92 -9.65 -0.09 -7.15
CA LEU A 92 -8.94 -0.21 -8.43
C LEU A 92 -8.84 -1.66 -8.90
N ARG A 93 -8.53 -2.61 -7.99
CA ARG A 93 -8.58 -4.05 -8.29
C ARG A 93 -9.98 -4.46 -8.73
N SER A 94 -11.03 -3.97 -8.06
CA SER A 94 -12.42 -4.23 -8.47
C SER A 94 -12.73 -3.68 -9.87
N ALA A 95 -12.15 -2.56 -10.27
CA ALA A 95 -12.31 -2.00 -11.61
C ALA A 95 -11.63 -2.86 -12.68
N VAL A 96 -10.45 -3.42 -12.40
CA VAL A 96 -9.78 -4.39 -13.30
C VAL A 96 -10.64 -5.66 -13.44
N GLU A 97 -11.24 -6.13 -12.34
CA GLU A 97 -12.13 -7.29 -12.37
C GLU A 97 -13.39 -7.01 -13.19
N ALA A 98 -13.99 -5.82 -13.04
CA ALA A 98 -15.13 -5.39 -13.83
C ALA A 98 -14.80 -5.31 -15.33
N ALA A 99 -13.67 -4.70 -15.70
CA ALA A 99 -13.20 -4.63 -17.08
C ALA A 99 -13.03 -6.03 -17.72
N ALA A 100 -12.50 -6.99 -16.96
CA ALA A 100 -12.39 -8.37 -17.41
C ALA A 100 -13.76 -9.04 -17.55
N ARG A 101 -14.69 -8.81 -16.62
CA ARG A 101 -16.07 -9.32 -16.71
C ARG A 101 -16.82 -8.75 -17.92
N GLU A 102 -16.63 -7.47 -18.23
CA GLU A 102 -17.21 -6.82 -19.41
C GLU A 102 -16.68 -7.43 -20.71
N ALA A 103 -15.37 -7.65 -20.81
CA ALA A 103 -14.77 -8.34 -21.96
C ALA A 103 -15.33 -9.76 -22.14
N VAL A 104 -15.47 -10.52 -21.04
CA VAL A 104 -16.07 -11.86 -21.07
C VAL A 104 -17.54 -11.83 -21.49
N ALA A 105 -18.31 -10.84 -21.02
CA ALA A 105 -19.70 -10.65 -21.41
C ALA A 105 -19.82 -10.28 -22.91
N ALA A 106 -18.82 -9.59 -23.46
CA ALA A 106 -18.72 -9.29 -24.89
C ALA A 106 -18.24 -10.47 -25.76
N GLY A 107 -18.05 -11.66 -25.18
CA GLY A 107 -17.64 -12.87 -25.91
C GLY A 107 -16.13 -13.05 -26.06
N MET A 108 -15.33 -12.30 -25.28
CA MET A 108 -13.88 -12.47 -25.26
C MET A 108 -13.44 -13.50 -24.20
N ALA A 109 -12.42 -14.29 -24.54
CA ALA A 109 -11.59 -15.02 -23.60
C ALA A 109 -10.44 -14.12 -23.13
N VAL A 110 -10.28 -13.99 -21.81
CA VAL A 110 -9.20 -13.19 -21.19
C VAL A 110 -8.08 -14.11 -20.73
N SER A 111 -6.85 -13.87 -21.23
CA SER A 111 -5.65 -14.59 -20.78
C SER A 111 -5.15 -14.10 -19.42
N GLY A 112 -4.28 -14.86 -18.74
CA GLY A 112 -3.63 -14.43 -17.50
C GLY A 112 -2.80 -13.14 -17.62
N GLN A 113 -2.38 -12.78 -18.83
CA GLN A 113 -1.71 -11.49 -19.11
C GLN A 113 -2.70 -10.34 -19.37
N GLY A 114 -4.01 -10.57 -19.32
CA GLY A 114 -5.04 -9.57 -19.61
C GLY A 114 -5.29 -9.34 -21.10
N ARG A 115 -4.70 -10.16 -21.98
CA ARG A 115 -4.99 -10.10 -23.42
C ARG A 115 -6.33 -10.76 -23.73
N CYS A 116 -7.15 -10.08 -24.50
CA CYS A 116 -8.46 -10.54 -24.94
C CYS A 116 -8.35 -11.15 -26.34
N ARG A 117 -9.00 -12.30 -26.54
CA ARG A 117 -9.22 -12.92 -27.85
C ARG A 117 -10.65 -13.40 -27.93
N LEU A 118 -11.23 -13.46 -29.13
CA LEU A 118 -12.57 -13.97 -29.29
C LEU A 118 -12.68 -15.42 -28.82
N ASP A 119 -13.70 -15.73 -28.03
CA ASP A 119 -13.96 -17.09 -27.58
C ASP A 119 -14.72 -17.87 -28.67
N PHE A 120 -13.96 -18.45 -29.60
CA PHE A 120 -14.52 -19.28 -30.67
C PHE A 120 -15.26 -20.53 -30.18
N GLY A 121 -15.01 -20.98 -28.93
CA GLY A 121 -15.69 -22.12 -28.32
C GLY A 121 -17.13 -21.80 -27.92
N ARG A 122 -17.42 -20.53 -27.64
CA ARG A 122 -18.77 -20.04 -27.27
C ARG A 122 -19.64 -19.65 -28.46
N LEU A 123 -19.07 -19.56 -29.66
CA LEU A 123 -19.79 -19.15 -30.87
C LEU A 123 -20.41 -20.34 -31.62
N PRO A 124 -21.65 -20.20 -32.15
CA PRO A 124 -22.20 -21.10 -33.16
C PRO A 124 -21.30 -21.17 -34.39
N GLU A 125 -21.28 -22.30 -35.09
CA GLU A 125 -20.38 -22.57 -36.22
C GLU A 125 -20.49 -21.52 -37.34
N ALA A 126 -21.69 -21.05 -37.66
CA ALA A 126 -21.91 -20.00 -38.66
C ALA A 126 -21.27 -18.64 -38.27
N GLN A 127 -21.31 -18.28 -36.98
CA GLN A 127 -20.71 -17.04 -36.47
C GLN A 127 -19.19 -17.16 -36.34
N ARG A 128 -18.68 -18.37 -36.06
CA ARG A 128 -17.25 -18.68 -36.03
C ARG A 128 -16.61 -18.43 -37.39
N THR A 129 -17.21 -18.95 -38.46
CA THR A 129 -16.70 -18.76 -39.84
C THR A 129 -16.76 -17.29 -40.25
N ALA A 130 -17.83 -16.57 -39.91
CA ALA A 130 -17.93 -15.13 -40.18
C ALA A 130 -16.85 -14.32 -39.45
N ALA A 131 -16.62 -14.60 -38.16
CA ALA A 131 -15.60 -13.91 -37.36
C ALA A 131 -14.17 -14.19 -37.84
N LEU A 132 -13.87 -15.39 -38.34
CA LEU A 132 -12.57 -15.72 -38.93
C LEU A 132 -12.26 -14.92 -40.21
N HIS A 133 -13.30 -14.46 -40.91
CA HIS A 133 -13.18 -13.64 -42.11
C HIS A 133 -13.40 -12.15 -41.84
N ASP A 134 -13.59 -11.74 -40.59
CA ASP A 134 -13.74 -10.34 -40.21
C ASP A 134 -12.37 -9.66 -40.06
N PRO A 135 -12.00 -8.72 -40.96
CA PRO A 135 -10.74 -7.98 -40.84
C PRO A 135 -10.73 -7.00 -39.65
N GLY A 136 -11.88 -6.67 -39.06
CA GLY A 136 -12.02 -5.79 -37.91
C GLY A 136 -11.78 -6.49 -36.56
N LEU A 137 -11.82 -7.82 -36.52
CA LEU A 137 -11.70 -8.60 -35.28
C LEU A 137 -10.45 -8.26 -34.46
N PRO A 138 -9.23 -8.15 -35.05
CA PRO A 138 -8.04 -7.79 -34.28
C PRO A 138 -8.16 -6.43 -33.58
N ALA A 139 -8.85 -5.46 -34.17
CA ALA A 139 -9.05 -4.14 -33.55
C ALA A 139 -10.00 -4.23 -32.35
N VAL A 140 -11.03 -5.07 -32.43
CA VAL A 140 -11.96 -5.32 -31.31
C VAL A 140 -11.23 -6.04 -30.17
N GLU A 141 -10.48 -7.10 -30.45
CA GLU A 141 -9.67 -7.82 -29.47
C GLU A 141 -8.64 -6.88 -28.78
N GLN A 142 -7.99 -6.02 -29.56
CA GLN A 142 -7.05 -5.04 -29.04
C GLN A 142 -7.75 -4.01 -28.14
N SER A 143 -8.92 -3.50 -28.53
CA SER A 143 -9.65 -2.52 -27.72
C SER A 143 -10.02 -3.03 -26.31
N TRP A 144 -10.38 -4.30 -26.18
CA TRP A 144 -10.65 -4.93 -24.89
C TRP A 144 -9.37 -5.19 -24.10
N THR A 145 -8.30 -5.58 -24.79
CA THR A 145 -6.97 -5.68 -24.19
C THR A 145 -6.51 -4.33 -23.61
N ASP A 146 -6.69 -3.24 -24.36
CA ASP A 146 -6.34 -1.88 -23.93
C ASP A 146 -7.26 -1.39 -22.80
N HIS A 147 -8.52 -1.83 -22.77
CA HIS A 147 -9.44 -1.53 -21.68
C HIS A 147 -8.96 -2.13 -20.34
N ILE A 148 -8.60 -3.42 -20.34
CA ILE A 148 -8.02 -4.09 -19.16
C ILE A 148 -6.66 -3.47 -18.81
N ALA A 149 -5.81 -3.19 -19.80
CA ALA A 149 -4.49 -2.61 -19.59
C ALA A 149 -4.56 -1.24 -18.89
N ARG A 150 -5.49 -0.36 -19.29
CA ARG A 150 -5.72 0.93 -18.62
C ARG A 150 -6.12 0.78 -17.15
N ALA A 151 -6.96 -0.21 -16.84
CA ALA A 151 -7.34 -0.47 -15.45
C ALA A 151 -6.14 -0.97 -14.62
N VAL A 152 -5.30 -1.83 -15.19
CA VAL A 152 -4.04 -2.31 -14.56
C VAL A 152 -3.03 -1.17 -14.39
N GLU A 153 -2.96 -0.26 -15.36
CA GLU A 153 -2.11 0.92 -15.28
C GLU A 153 -2.51 1.81 -14.10
N ALA A 154 -3.81 2.04 -13.88
CA ALA A 154 -4.30 2.81 -12.73
C ALA A 154 -3.87 2.20 -11.38
N VAL A 155 -3.92 0.87 -11.25
CA VAL A 155 -3.39 0.15 -10.08
C VAL A 155 -1.89 0.40 -9.93
N THR A 156 -1.13 0.31 -11.03
CA THR A 156 0.32 0.51 -11.04
C THR A 156 0.71 1.92 -10.61
N THR A 157 -0.01 2.94 -11.11
CA THR A 157 0.22 4.33 -10.73
C THR A 157 -0.04 4.54 -9.23
N ALA A 158 -1.13 4.01 -8.70
CA ALA A 158 -1.44 4.10 -7.28
C ALA A 158 -0.39 3.39 -6.41
N ASP A 159 0.02 2.18 -6.78
CA ASP A 159 1.05 1.41 -6.08
C ASP A 159 2.41 2.13 -6.07
N THR A 160 2.84 2.68 -7.20
CA THR A 160 4.09 3.44 -7.28
C THR A 160 4.07 4.72 -6.45
N ALA A 161 2.94 5.43 -6.42
CA ALA A 161 2.75 6.60 -5.58
C ALA A 161 2.80 6.23 -4.09
N PHE A 162 2.15 5.14 -3.70
CA PHE A 162 2.20 4.63 -2.34
C PHE A 162 3.62 4.21 -1.92
N ALA A 163 4.33 3.46 -2.77
CA ALA A 163 5.70 3.06 -2.51
C ALA A 163 6.64 4.26 -2.31
N ALA A 164 6.40 5.36 -3.03
CA ALA A 164 7.13 6.62 -2.82
C ALA A 164 6.76 7.28 -1.48
N ALA A 165 5.47 7.30 -1.11
CA ALA A 165 5.01 7.86 0.16
C ALA A 165 5.60 7.13 1.38
N VAL A 166 5.61 5.79 1.36
CA VAL A 166 6.21 4.98 2.44
C VAL A 166 7.72 5.23 2.56
N LYS A 167 8.44 5.30 1.43
CA LYS A 167 9.87 5.65 1.44
C LYS A 167 10.10 7.05 2.01
N GLY A 168 9.24 8.00 1.70
CA GLY A 168 9.31 9.36 2.27
C GLY A 168 9.12 9.36 3.78
N ALA A 169 8.10 8.67 4.29
CA ALA A 169 7.77 8.58 5.71
C ALA A 169 8.88 7.91 6.53
N THR A 170 9.56 6.91 5.96
CA THR A 170 10.66 6.20 6.62
C THR A 170 12.01 6.93 6.51
N ALA A 171 12.24 7.73 5.47
CA ALA A 171 13.47 8.51 5.29
C ALA A 171 13.58 9.71 6.25
N THR A 172 12.46 10.21 6.76
CA THR A 172 12.45 11.31 7.75
C THR A 172 12.92 10.88 9.15
N ALA A 173 13.28 9.59 9.33
CA ALA A 173 13.74 9.01 10.58
C ALA A 173 15.27 9.05 10.81
N GLY A 174 16.04 9.69 9.92
CA GLY A 174 17.48 9.88 10.12
C GLY A 174 17.76 10.87 11.27
N PRO A 175 18.78 10.63 12.13
CA PRO A 175 19.02 11.47 13.29
C PRO A 175 19.30 12.91 12.85
N ALA A 176 18.51 13.85 13.37
CA ALA A 176 18.88 15.26 13.42
C ALA A 176 19.99 15.42 14.47
N GLY A 177 21.19 14.93 14.14
CA GLY A 177 22.39 15.08 14.95
C GLY A 177 23.15 16.34 14.55
N THR A 178 22.95 17.41 15.31
CA THR A 178 23.95 18.47 15.56
C THR A 178 24.68 18.18 16.84
#